data_AF-A0A544VZ14-F1
#
_entry.id   AF-A0A544VZ14-F1
#
_cell.length_a   1.000
_cell.length_b   1.000
_cell.length_c   1.000
_cell.angle_alpha   90.00
_cell.angle_beta   90.00
_cell.angle_gamma   90.00
#
_symmetry.space_group_name_H-M   'P 1'
#
loop_
_entity.id
_entity.type
_entity.pdbx_description
1 polymer ?
#
loop_
_entity_poly.entity_id
_entity_poly.type
_entity_poly.pdbx_seq_one_letter_code
_entity_poly.pdbx_strand_id
1 'polypeptide(L)'
;MTTSTPLDETSSDSDAFVRFTKAAADYGDVITDQTTLTERGHDFWGVGATADLLLRPHDREQIAAIMAIASEYGVPVVPRGGASNCSGGMMPGAGRVLLDLSGLNQILEVDVAGRRARVEPGVVNFDLQEHVAPHGLCFSPDPVSSHLCTVGGNVIENAGGPHALKYGVTYNHILSVDVVLPDGSTTTLSADDDGPDLLGLIIGSEGTLGIVTEVTVALRPIADVTHSLMGAFPTAREAADTIAAIIASGVVPAAVEWLDHAGINGLQELYDTGYPLDAAAVVLIDVDGTAADVARDQAAVEKLLRERATEVRIAEAEKDRTALWHGRLNLPVAVAQSGMGFFIGDVTVPRNRIPEMQDAIQATAERHRDGLTFIAVTGHAGDGDLHPTSFFDRDNPKAAAALAAANDEIIDAALRLGGTITGEHGVGTEKIQFMTKRFNPTEISVQRSVKAAFDPAGLLNPGVMLPERSSDEPDSGTFGAAVGNALTGHLAVDPGLPLTTGEVTDITVNLGNLSLVVGADATVEQVNRYLAEHRVRCAAVPGVGAERTIGEVVATATGIERDHVRHGLLGVDVAVVDGQTPARFGAETMKDVAGYDVKRLFIGGRGAFGALTNLIFKISVEG
;
A
#
# COMPACT_ATOMS: atom_id res chain seq x y z
N MET A 1 2.17 -50.66 29.31
CA MET A 1 3.56 -50.48 28.81
C MET A 1 3.56 -50.72 27.31
N THR A 2 3.37 -49.66 26.55
CA THR A 2 3.72 -49.54 25.13
C THR A 2 3.94 -48.05 24.92
N THR A 3 5.17 -47.60 25.13
CA THR A 3 5.62 -46.24 24.85
C THR A 3 5.93 -46.17 23.36
N SER A 4 5.11 -45.46 22.59
CA SER A 4 5.48 -45.05 21.23
C SER A 4 6.53 -43.96 21.33
N THR A 5 7.69 -44.23 20.74
CA THR A 5 8.76 -43.26 20.51
C THR A 5 8.22 -42.13 19.62
N PRO A 6 8.53 -40.85 19.87
CA PRO A 6 8.29 -39.79 18.90
C PRO A 6 9.14 -40.09 17.67
N LEU A 7 8.53 -40.12 16.48
CA LEU A 7 9.27 -40.17 15.24
C LEU A 7 9.94 -38.81 15.02
N ASP A 8 11.16 -38.90 14.51
CA ASP A 8 12.14 -37.87 14.25
C ASP A 8 11.71 -36.97 13.06
N GLU A 9 10.77 -36.04 13.30
CA GLU A 9 10.30 -35.05 12.30
C GLU A 9 11.45 -34.13 11.80
N THR A 10 12.50 -33.94 12.61
CA THR A 10 13.66 -33.11 12.22
C THR A 10 14.54 -33.71 11.13
N SER A 11 14.54 -35.05 10.97
CA SER A 11 15.40 -35.71 9.99
C SER A 11 14.85 -35.62 8.55
N SER A 12 13.52 -35.67 8.38
CA SER A 12 12.86 -35.70 7.06
C SER A 12 12.87 -34.34 6.36
N ASP A 13 12.69 -33.25 7.11
CA ASP A 13 12.67 -31.89 6.56
C ASP A 13 14.06 -31.46 6.09
N SER A 14 15.11 -31.87 6.82
CA SER A 14 16.50 -31.66 6.41
C SER A 14 16.83 -32.38 5.08
N ASP A 15 16.26 -33.57 4.88
CA ASP A 15 16.48 -34.38 3.68
C ASP A 15 15.69 -33.82 2.47
N ALA A 16 14.49 -33.26 2.69
CA ALA A 16 13.72 -32.55 1.67
C ALA A 16 14.44 -31.29 1.19
N PHE A 17 14.95 -30.46 2.11
CA PHE A 17 15.67 -29.23 1.75
C PHE A 17 16.98 -29.50 0.98
N VAL A 18 17.70 -30.56 1.34
CA VAL A 18 18.91 -30.98 0.60
C VAL A 18 18.55 -31.46 -0.81
N ARG A 19 17.47 -32.22 -0.99
CA ARG A 19 16.98 -32.64 -2.31
C ARG A 19 16.55 -31.43 -3.15
N PHE A 20 15.80 -30.50 -2.57
CA PHE A 20 15.42 -29.24 -3.20
C PHE A 20 16.66 -28.48 -3.68
N THR A 21 17.64 -28.27 -2.80
CA THR A 21 18.87 -27.53 -3.13
C THR A 21 19.59 -28.14 -4.32
N LYS A 22 19.67 -29.48 -4.37
CA LYS A 22 20.30 -30.18 -5.49
C LYS A 22 19.50 -30.06 -6.79
N ALA A 23 18.17 -30.15 -6.72
CA ALA A 23 17.30 -30.07 -7.89
C ALA A 23 17.21 -28.64 -8.45
N ALA A 24 17.23 -27.63 -7.58
CA ALA A 24 17.14 -26.22 -7.94
C ALA A 24 18.48 -25.61 -8.41
N ALA A 25 19.60 -26.32 -8.21
CA ALA A 25 20.95 -25.79 -8.46
C ALA A 25 21.25 -25.38 -9.90
N ASP A 26 20.48 -25.92 -10.87
CA ASP A 26 20.65 -25.62 -12.29
C ASP A 26 19.85 -24.39 -12.76
N TYR A 27 19.05 -23.77 -11.87
CA TYR A 27 18.08 -22.73 -12.22
C TYR A 27 18.42 -21.34 -11.65
N GLY A 28 19.71 -21.00 -11.60
CA GLY A 28 20.18 -19.67 -11.16
C GLY A 28 21.49 -19.75 -10.40
N ASP A 29 21.94 -18.60 -9.89
CA ASP A 29 23.10 -18.58 -8.99
C ASP A 29 22.71 -19.19 -7.64
N VAL A 30 23.52 -20.13 -7.15
CA VAL A 30 23.35 -20.78 -5.85
C VAL A 30 24.31 -20.13 -4.85
N ILE A 31 23.76 -19.45 -3.83
CA ILE A 31 24.54 -18.78 -2.79
C ILE A 31 24.34 -19.50 -1.46
N THR A 32 25.45 -19.97 -0.91
CA THR A 32 25.53 -20.62 0.41
C THR A 32 26.58 -19.97 1.32
N ASP A 33 27.18 -18.86 0.88
CA ASP A 33 28.12 -18.09 1.69
C ASP A 33 27.42 -17.42 2.87
N GLN A 34 27.89 -17.71 4.08
CA GLN A 34 27.21 -17.30 5.31
C GLN A 34 27.12 -15.78 5.47
N THR A 35 28.17 -15.04 5.08
CA THR A 35 28.17 -13.57 5.17
C THR A 35 27.10 -13.00 4.25
N THR A 36 27.06 -13.44 3.00
CA THR A 36 26.06 -13.00 2.03
C THR A 36 24.64 -13.37 2.47
N LEU A 37 24.42 -14.58 3.01
CA LEU A 37 23.11 -15.03 3.50
C LEU A 37 22.62 -14.22 4.69
N THR A 38 23.51 -13.88 5.62
CA THR A 38 23.17 -12.99 6.74
C THR A 38 22.85 -11.59 6.25
N GLU A 39 23.68 -10.99 5.39
CA GLU A 39 23.46 -9.64 4.88
C GLU A 39 22.17 -9.52 4.05
N ARG A 40 21.95 -10.46 3.12
CA ARG A 40 20.79 -10.45 2.22
C ARG A 40 19.49 -10.85 2.89
N GLY A 41 19.57 -11.53 4.03
CA GLY A 41 18.43 -11.99 4.79
C GLY A 41 17.80 -10.94 5.72
N HIS A 42 18.38 -9.75 5.80
CA HIS A 42 17.79 -8.61 6.50
C HIS A 42 17.34 -7.52 5.52
N ASP A 43 16.31 -6.78 5.91
CA ASP A 43 15.90 -5.56 5.25
C ASP A 43 16.82 -4.37 5.59
N PHE A 44 16.54 -3.22 4.98
CA PHE A 44 17.29 -1.98 5.17
C PHE A 44 17.37 -1.52 6.64
N TRP A 45 16.38 -1.87 7.45
CA TRP A 45 16.28 -1.49 8.87
C TRP A 45 16.92 -2.52 9.81
N GLY A 46 17.40 -3.64 9.25
CA GLY A 46 18.04 -4.71 10.01
C GLY A 46 17.06 -5.72 10.59
N VAL A 47 15.79 -5.75 10.13
CA VAL A 47 14.83 -6.79 10.49
C VAL A 47 14.98 -7.95 9.50
N GLY A 48 15.01 -9.17 10.02
CA GLY A 48 15.14 -10.38 9.21
C GLY A 48 15.86 -11.49 9.95
N ALA A 49 16.40 -12.44 9.19
CA ALA A 49 17.19 -13.54 9.71
C ALA A 49 18.19 -14.03 8.67
N THR A 50 19.08 -14.94 9.05
CA THR A 50 19.95 -15.60 8.09
C THR A 50 19.17 -16.67 7.32
N ALA A 51 19.21 -16.61 5.99
CA ALA A 51 18.66 -17.66 5.11
C ALA A 51 19.59 -18.89 5.05
N ASP A 52 19.03 -20.08 4.82
CA ASP A 52 19.84 -21.31 4.63
C ASP A 52 20.39 -21.44 3.20
N LEU A 53 19.67 -20.87 2.24
CA LEU A 53 19.99 -20.88 0.82
C LEU A 53 19.42 -19.63 0.17
N LEU A 54 20.20 -19.01 -0.71
CA LEU A 54 19.73 -17.97 -1.61
C LEU A 54 19.89 -18.46 -3.05
N LEU A 55 18.82 -18.32 -3.83
CA LEU A 55 18.81 -18.57 -5.27
C LEU A 55 18.57 -17.25 -6.00
N ARG A 56 19.40 -16.96 -7.00
CA ARG A 56 19.22 -15.81 -7.90
C ARG A 56 18.97 -16.30 -9.32
N PRO A 57 17.70 -16.41 -9.75
CA PRO A 57 17.38 -16.70 -11.13
C PRO A 57 17.61 -15.47 -12.03
N HIS A 58 17.70 -15.71 -13.34
CA HIS A 58 17.96 -14.70 -14.37
C HIS A 58 16.84 -14.60 -15.41
N ASP A 59 15.84 -15.48 -15.33
CA ASP A 59 14.67 -15.46 -16.21
C ASP A 59 13.45 -16.08 -15.52
N ARG A 60 12.28 -15.93 -16.15
CA ARG A 60 11.00 -16.45 -15.66
C ARG A 60 10.96 -17.97 -15.63
N GLU A 61 11.55 -18.62 -16.63
CA GLU A 61 11.55 -20.08 -16.77
C GLU A 61 12.31 -20.75 -15.61
N GLN A 62 13.40 -20.15 -15.15
CA GLN A 62 14.13 -20.55 -13.95
C GLN A 62 13.28 -20.38 -12.68
N ILE A 63 12.57 -19.26 -12.53
CA ILE A 63 11.66 -19.05 -11.39
C ILE A 63 10.55 -20.11 -11.39
N ALA A 64 9.93 -20.38 -12.53
CA ALA A 64 8.91 -21.42 -12.69
C ALA A 64 9.44 -22.81 -12.28
N ALA A 65 10.65 -23.16 -12.71
CA ALA A 65 11.27 -24.43 -12.32
C ALA A 65 11.55 -24.49 -10.81
N ILE A 66 12.10 -23.42 -10.22
CA ILE A 66 12.34 -23.34 -8.77
C ILE A 66 11.03 -23.53 -8.00
N MET A 67 9.95 -22.85 -8.40
CA MET A 67 8.65 -22.94 -7.73
C MET A 67 8.03 -24.33 -7.86
N ALA A 68 8.10 -24.96 -9.04
CA ALA A 68 7.64 -26.34 -9.22
C ALA A 68 8.39 -27.33 -8.32
N ILE A 69 9.72 -27.19 -8.22
CA ILE A 69 10.57 -28.01 -7.34
C ILE A 69 10.25 -27.71 -5.87
N ALA A 70 10.08 -26.45 -5.49
CA ALA A 70 9.67 -26.06 -4.15
C ALA A 70 8.34 -26.71 -3.75
N SER A 71 7.37 -26.73 -4.68
CA SER A 71 6.09 -27.40 -4.53
C SER A 71 6.23 -28.91 -4.34
N GLU A 72 7.05 -29.57 -5.16
CA GLU A 72 7.32 -31.01 -5.07
C GLU A 72 7.92 -31.41 -3.71
N TYR A 73 8.87 -30.61 -3.19
CA TYR A 73 9.59 -30.91 -1.96
C TYR A 73 8.99 -30.25 -0.70
N GLY A 74 7.94 -29.44 -0.84
CA GLY A 74 7.33 -28.71 0.29
C GLY A 74 8.27 -27.67 0.91
N VAL A 75 9.13 -27.03 0.12
CA VAL A 75 10.11 -26.04 0.61
C VAL A 75 9.54 -24.62 0.44
N PRO A 76 9.42 -23.83 1.51
CA PRO A 76 8.96 -22.46 1.39
C PRO A 76 9.95 -21.52 0.70
N VAL A 77 9.40 -20.56 -0.04
CA VAL A 77 10.15 -19.58 -0.83
C VAL A 77 9.78 -18.17 -0.38
N VAL A 78 10.79 -17.35 -0.08
CA VAL A 78 10.65 -15.95 0.33
C VAL A 78 11.20 -15.06 -0.79
N PRO A 79 10.36 -14.31 -1.53
CA PRO A 79 10.85 -13.40 -2.55
C PRO A 79 11.57 -12.20 -1.96
N ARG A 80 12.59 -11.72 -2.68
CA ARG A 80 13.40 -10.57 -2.30
C ARG A 80 13.66 -9.68 -3.50
N GLY A 81 13.26 -8.41 -3.38
CA GLY A 81 13.67 -7.32 -4.27
C GLY A 81 14.76 -6.44 -3.64
N GLY A 82 14.47 -5.15 -3.54
CA GLY A 82 15.37 -4.15 -2.92
C GLY A 82 15.51 -4.26 -1.40
N ALA A 83 14.64 -5.02 -0.73
CA ALA A 83 14.62 -5.20 0.72
C ALA A 83 14.51 -3.89 1.52
N SER A 84 13.74 -2.93 1.00
CA SER A 84 13.50 -1.61 1.62
C SER A 84 12.19 -1.53 2.43
N ASN A 85 11.50 -2.65 2.66
CA ASN A 85 10.22 -2.69 3.38
C ASN A 85 10.39 -2.26 4.84
N CYS A 86 9.30 -1.82 5.48
CA CYS A 86 9.30 -1.35 6.89
C CYS A 86 8.45 -2.23 7.82
N SER A 87 7.94 -3.36 7.32
CA SER A 87 6.95 -4.20 7.99
C SER A 87 7.49 -5.57 8.39
N GLY A 88 8.74 -5.89 8.03
CA GLY A 88 9.26 -7.25 8.10
C GLY A 88 8.56 -8.15 7.08
N GLY A 89 8.31 -7.63 5.87
CA GLY A 89 7.63 -8.30 4.76
C GLY A 89 8.47 -9.38 4.08
N MET A 90 9.76 -9.50 4.38
CA MET A 90 10.60 -10.64 3.97
C MET A 90 11.23 -11.30 5.20
N MET A 91 10.75 -12.50 5.53
CA MET A 91 11.27 -13.25 6.68
C MET A 91 11.88 -14.59 6.24
N PRO A 92 13.17 -14.58 5.83
CA PRO A 92 13.90 -15.82 5.66
C PRO A 92 14.04 -16.54 7.02
N GLY A 93 14.39 -17.82 6.98
CA GLY A 93 14.57 -18.61 8.19
C GLY A 93 14.92 -20.05 7.86
N ALA A 94 15.10 -20.85 8.92
CA ALA A 94 15.46 -22.25 8.78
C ALA A 94 14.46 -23.00 7.88
N GLY A 95 14.97 -23.78 6.93
CA GLY A 95 14.19 -24.57 5.98
C GLY A 95 13.53 -23.76 4.86
N ARG A 96 13.82 -22.46 4.73
CA ARG A 96 13.26 -21.58 3.68
C ARG A 96 14.35 -21.16 2.69
N VAL A 97 13.98 -21.01 1.42
CA VAL A 97 14.87 -20.43 0.40
C VAL A 97 14.55 -18.95 0.21
N LEU A 98 15.59 -18.13 0.14
CA LEU A 98 15.49 -16.72 -0.23
C LEU A 98 15.65 -16.60 -1.75
N LEU A 99 14.62 -16.12 -2.44
CA LEU A 99 14.62 -15.95 -3.89
C LEU A 99 14.95 -14.50 -4.25
N ASP A 100 16.19 -14.24 -4.64
CA ASP A 100 16.71 -12.91 -4.95
C ASP A 100 16.42 -12.54 -6.41
N LEU A 101 15.49 -11.62 -6.63
CA LEU A 101 15.04 -11.21 -7.97
C LEU A 101 15.94 -10.13 -8.60
N SER A 102 17.05 -9.75 -7.95
CA SER A 102 17.98 -8.74 -8.49
C SER A 102 18.68 -9.16 -9.79
N GLY A 103 18.61 -10.43 -10.18
CA GLY A 103 19.06 -10.93 -11.49
C GLY A 103 18.14 -10.55 -12.66
N LEU A 104 16.87 -10.23 -12.39
CA LEU A 104 15.89 -9.78 -13.39
C LEU A 104 15.74 -8.25 -13.27
N ASN A 105 16.67 -7.48 -13.83
CA ASN A 105 16.74 -6.02 -13.67
C ASN A 105 16.79 -5.23 -15.00
N GLN A 106 16.25 -5.79 -16.08
CA GLN A 106 16.23 -5.15 -17.39
C GLN A 106 14.95 -4.33 -17.61
N ILE A 107 15.14 -3.15 -18.22
CA ILE A 107 14.07 -2.43 -18.90
C ILE A 107 13.94 -3.04 -20.30
N LEU A 108 12.86 -3.78 -20.53
CA LEU A 108 12.67 -4.62 -21.71
C LEU A 108 12.20 -3.81 -22.92
N GLU A 109 11.26 -2.89 -22.70
CA GLU A 109 10.66 -2.06 -23.76
C GLU A 109 10.18 -0.73 -23.18
N VAL A 110 10.35 0.36 -23.96
CA VAL A 110 9.73 1.67 -23.68
C VAL A 110 8.96 2.12 -24.91
N ASP A 111 7.64 2.19 -24.78
CA ASP A 111 6.73 2.71 -25.79
C ASP A 111 6.37 4.16 -25.42
N VAL A 112 7.15 5.10 -25.94
CA VAL A 112 6.98 6.54 -25.67
C VAL A 112 5.63 7.06 -26.14
N ALA A 113 5.14 6.58 -27.29
CA ALA A 113 3.87 7.02 -27.86
C ALA A 113 2.67 6.48 -27.06
N GLY A 114 2.74 5.22 -26.65
CA GLY A 114 1.76 4.58 -25.77
C GLY A 114 1.90 4.97 -24.30
N ARG A 115 3.00 5.64 -23.92
CA ARG A 115 3.37 6.00 -22.54
C ARG A 115 3.33 4.80 -21.60
N ARG A 116 4.07 3.77 -21.95
CA ARG A 116 4.20 2.56 -21.14
C ARG A 116 5.61 1.98 -21.24
N ALA A 117 6.01 1.23 -20.23
CA ALA A 117 7.25 0.47 -20.25
C ALA A 117 7.02 -0.95 -19.74
N ARG A 118 7.74 -1.91 -20.31
CA ARG A 118 7.84 -3.28 -19.81
C ARG A 118 9.17 -3.44 -19.12
N VAL A 119 9.15 -3.92 -17.88
CA VAL A 119 10.33 -4.02 -17.03
C VAL A 119 10.33 -5.31 -16.24
N GLU A 120 11.52 -5.80 -15.95
CA GLU A 120 11.72 -6.89 -15.01
C GLU A 120 11.56 -6.40 -13.55
N PRO A 121 11.17 -7.27 -12.59
CA PRO A 121 10.80 -6.90 -11.22
C PRO A 121 11.94 -6.32 -10.39
N GLY A 122 13.19 -6.62 -10.74
CA GLY A 122 14.40 -6.17 -10.07
C GLY A 122 14.92 -4.83 -10.55
N VAL A 123 14.30 -4.19 -11.55
CA VAL A 123 14.61 -2.81 -11.93
C VAL A 123 14.40 -1.88 -10.74
N VAL A 124 15.43 -1.13 -10.35
CA VAL A 124 15.31 -0.10 -9.30
C VAL A 124 14.39 1.00 -9.80
N ASN A 125 13.48 1.48 -8.95
CA ASN A 125 12.48 2.49 -9.34
C ASN A 125 13.16 3.73 -9.94
N PHE A 126 14.16 4.27 -9.26
CA PHE A 126 14.89 5.45 -9.73
C PHE A 126 15.55 5.23 -11.11
N ASP A 127 16.13 4.05 -11.36
CA ASP A 127 16.75 3.73 -12.66
C ASP A 127 15.71 3.76 -13.80
N LEU A 128 14.49 3.28 -13.56
CA LEU A 128 13.39 3.41 -14.51
C LEU A 128 13.04 4.88 -14.76
N GLN A 129 12.92 5.68 -13.70
CA GLN A 129 12.62 7.11 -13.82
C GLN A 129 13.68 7.84 -14.65
N GLU A 130 14.97 7.63 -14.35
CA GLU A 130 16.08 8.22 -15.11
C GLU A 130 16.08 7.77 -16.58
N HIS A 131 15.73 6.51 -16.85
CA HIS A 131 15.69 5.97 -18.20
C HIS A 131 14.60 6.63 -19.06
N VAL A 132 13.43 6.92 -18.50
CA VAL A 132 12.30 7.49 -19.26
C VAL A 132 12.27 9.02 -19.29
N ALA A 133 12.97 9.69 -18.36
CA ALA A 133 13.00 11.15 -18.24
C ALA A 133 13.44 11.89 -19.54
N PRO A 134 14.44 11.42 -20.33
CA PRO A 134 14.80 12.04 -21.60
C PRO A 134 13.66 12.09 -22.64
N HIS A 135 12.63 11.26 -22.48
CA HIS A 135 11.43 11.25 -23.32
C HIS A 135 10.32 12.18 -22.79
N GLY A 136 10.57 12.94 -21.72
CA GLY A 136 9.58 13.77 -21.05
C GLY A 136 8.55 12.96 -20.26
N LEU A 137 8.88 11.73 -19.90
CA LEU A 137 8.01 10.79 -19.18
C LEU A 137 8.60 10.43 -17.81
N CYS A 138 7.75 9.99 -16.89
CA CYS A 138 8.15 9.41 -15.61
C CYS A 138 7.21 8.28 -15.19
N PHE A 139 7.73 7.35 -14.39
CA PHE A 139 6.93 6.39 -13.63
C PHE A 139 6.54 7.05 -12.31
N SER A 140 5.24 7.16 -12.01
CA SER A 140 4.76 8.06 -10.96
C SER A 140 5.01 7.62 -9.52
N PRO A 141 4.94 6.34 -9.14
CA PRO A 141 5.22 5.93 -7.77
C PRO A 141 6.61 6.38 -7.34
N ASP A 142 6.66 7.21 -6.31
CA ASP A 142 7.86 7.91 -5.85
C ASP A 142 8.14 7.67 -4.36
N PRO A 143 8.20 6.40 -3.90
CA PRO A 143 8.52 6.09 -2.52
C PRO A 143 9.87 6.72 -2.14
N VAL A 144 10.01 7.12 -0.87
CA VAL A 144 11.25 7.73 -0.37
C VAL A 144 12.46 6.78 -0.56
N SER A 145 12.20 5.48 -0.63
CA SER A 145 13.17 4.43 -0.94
C SER A 145 13.43 4.21 -2.43
N SER A 146 12.97 5.09 -3.35
CA SER A 146 13.07 4.91 -4.82
C SER A 146 14.47 4.56 -5.36
N HIS A 147 15.53 4.98 -4.67
CA HIS A 147 16.92 4.67 -4.99
C HIS A 147 17.35 3.23 -4.61
N LEU A 148 16.51 2.49 -3.89
CA LEU A 148 16.75 1.14 -3.40
C LEU A 148 15.61 0.17 -3.75
N CYS A 149 14.36 0.62 -3.68
CA CYS A 149 13.21 -0.22 -3.97
C CYS A 149 13.17 -0.60 -5.46
N THR A 150 12.67 -1.80 -5.74
CA THR A 150 12.52 -2.28 -7.11
C THR A 150 11.07 -2.15 -7.56
N VAL A 151 10.82 -2.14 -8.88
CA VAL A 151 9.46 -2.07 -9.43
C VAL A 151 8.60 -3.24 -8.93
N GLY A 152 9.14 -4.46 -8.87
CA GLY A 152 8.43 -5.60 -8.31
C GLY A 152 8.12 -5.44 -6.81
N GLY A 153 9.05 -4.83 -6.04
CA GLY A 153 8.80 -4.45 -4.65
C GLY A 153 7.65 -3.46 -4.52
N ASN A 154 7.61 -2.43 -5.36
CA ASN A 154 6.52 -1.46 -5.36
C ASN A 154 5.17 -2.11 -5.68
N VAL A 155 5.15 -3.09 -6.59
CA VAL A 155 3.95 -3.87 -6.91
C VAL A 155 3.46 -4.61 -5.68
N ILE A 156 4.30 -5.43 -5.04
CA ILE A 156 3.86 -6.30 -3.93
C ILE A 156 3.59 -5.53 -2.62
N GLU A 157 4.10 -4.32 -2.45
CA GLU A 157 3.78 -3.44 -1.31
C GLU A 157 2.68 -2.42 -1.64
N ASN A 158 2.23 -2.35 -2.90
CA ASN A 158 1.39 -1.25 -3.41
C ASN A 158 1.95 0.14 -3.01
N ALA A 159 3.25 0.33 -3.22
CA ALA A 159 3.97 1.48 -2.69
C ALA A 159 3.36 2.82 -3.11
N GLY A 160 3.30 3.75 -2.16
CA GLY A 160 2.92 5.15 -2.36
C GLY A 160 4.13 6.08 -2.41
N GLY A 161 3.87 7.34 -2.06
CA GLY A 161 4.86 8.41 -1.94
C GLY A 161 4.17 9.77 -1.79
N PRO A 162 4.94 10.87 -1.70
CA PRO A 162 4.41 12.22 -1.56
C PRO A 162 3.43 12.60 -2.67
N HIS A 163 3.64 12.11 -3.89
CA HIS A 163 2.85 12.49 -5.05
C HIS A 163 1.59 11.62 -5.26
N ALA A 164 1.30 10.69 -4.35
CA ALA A 164 0.15 9.80 -4.43
C ALA A 164 -1.19 10.52 -4.36
N LEU A 165 -1.25 11.70 -3.72
CA LEU A 165 -2.44 12.54 -3.66
C LEU A 165 -3.01 12.84 -5.05
N LYS A 166 -2.16 13.29 -5.98
CA LYS A 166 -2.58 13.70 -7.32
C LYS A 166 -2.55 12.55 -8.32
N TYR A 167 -1.55 11.67 -8.21
CA TYR A 167 -1.28 10.67 -9.25
C TYR A 167 -1.68 9.25 -8.87
N GLY A 168 -1.92 8.98 -7.59
CA GLY A 168 -2.24 7.65 -7.07
C GLY A 168 -1.02 6.86 -6.62
N VAL A 169 -1.27 5.67 -6.09
CA VAL A 169 -0.24 4.72 -5.63
C VAL A 169 0.15 3.75 -6.75
N THR A 170 1.08 2.84 -6.50
CA THR A 170 1.53 1.86 -7.51
C THR A 170 0.38 1.18 -8.25
N TYR A 171 -0.69 0.80 -7.55
CA TYR A 171 -1.90 0.23 -8.16
C TYR A 171 -2.44 1.01 -9.38
N ASN A 172 -2.37 2.34 -9.37
CA ASN A 172 -2.84 3.22 -10.44
C ASN A 172 -1.94 3.22 -11.68
N HIS A 173 -0.75 2.64 -11.59
CA HIS A 173 0.29 2.70 -12.61
C HIS A 173 0.72 1.33 -13.14
N ILE A 174 0.11 0.24 -12.66
CA ILE A 174 0.35 -1.10 -13.20
C ILE A 174 -0.74 -1.46 -14.20
N LEU A 175 -0.33 -1.74 -15.43
CA LEU A 175 -1.22 -2.18 -16.51
C LEU A 175 -1.34 -3.70 -16.54
N SER A 176 -0.23 -4.42 -16.37
CA SER A 176 -0.23 -5.87 -16.25
C SER A 176 1.01 -6.40 -15.55
N VAL A 177 0.94 -7.65 -15.07
CA VAL A 177 2.06 -8.39 -14.51
C VAL A 177 2.09 -9.83 -15.04
N ASP A 178 3.29 -10.34 -15.32
CA ASP A 178 3.52 -11.77 -15.49
C ASP A 178 3.95 -12.37 -14.15
N VAL A 179 3.29 -13.43 -13.72
CA VAL A 179 3.46 -14.04 -12.39
C VAL A 179 3.72 -15.53 -12.52
N VAL A 180 4.67 -16.03 -11.74
CA VAL A 180 4.84 -17.46 -11.47
C VAL A 180 4.09 -17.81 -10.18
N LEU A 181 3.19 -18.78 -10.26
CA LEU A 181 2.39 -19.28 -9.15
C LEU A 181 3.16 -20.34 -8.32
N PRO A 182 2.70 -20.67 -7.10
CA PRO A 182 3.35 -21.65 -6.22
C PRO A 182 3.60 -23.03 -6.81
N ASP A 183 2.79 -23.47 -7.77
CA ASP A 183 2.95 -24.75 -8.46
C ASP A 183 3.94 -24.69 -9.65
N GLY A 184 4.52 -23.51 -9.91
CA GLY A 184 5.41 -23.24 -11.03
C GLY A 184 4.70 -22.89 -12.34
N SER A 185 3.37 -22.87 -12.38
CA SER A 185 2.63 -22.38 -13.54
C SER A 185 2.76 -20.87 -13.68
N THR A 186 2.60 -20.36 -14.90
CA THR A 186 2.70 -18.93 -15.21
C THR A 186 1.36 -18.37 -15.65
N THR A 187 1.05 -17.14 -15.25
CA THR A 187 -0.12 -16.41 -15.74
C THR A 187 0.21 -14.93 -15.92
N THR A 188 -0.55 -14.26 -16.79
CA THR A 188 -0.51 -12.80 -16.97
C THR A 188 -1.83 -12.24 -16.44
N LEU A 189 -1.74 -11.23 -15.58
CA LEU A 189 -2.91 -10.52 -15.05
C LEU A 189 -2.86 -9.06 -15.48
N SER A 190 -3.97 -8.54 -15.99
CA SER A 190 -4.08 -7.21 -16.58
C SER A 190 -5.21 -6.40 -15.95
N ALA A 191 -5.02 -5.08 -15.90
CA ALA A 191 -6.08 -4.14 -15.53
C ALA A 191 -7.27 -4.21 -16.49
N ASP A 192 -7.01 -4.58 -17.75
CA ASP A 192 -8.00 -4.72 -18.83
C ASP A 192 -8.72 -6.08 -18.85
N ASP A 193 -8.37 -7.02 -17.95
CA ASP A 193 -8.99 -8.35 -17.96
C ASP A 193 -10.49 -8.28 -17.71
N ASP A 194 -11.24 -9.10 -18.45
CA ASP A 194 -12.67 -9.33 -18.21
C ASP A 194 -12.86 -10.12 -16.91
N GLY A 195 -13.85 -9.72 -16.11
CA GLY A 195 -14.17 -10.38 -14.83
C GLY A 195 -13.54 -9.67 -13.62
N PRO A 196 -13.36 -10.37 -12.48
CA PRO A 196 -12.80 -9.77 -11.27
C PRO A 196 -11.38 -9.22 -11.49
N ASP A 197 -11.03 -8.11 -10.84
CA ASP A 197 -9.68 -7.54 -10.87
C ASP A 197 -8.72 -8.37 -10.00
N LEU A 198 -8.16 -9.44 -10.60
CA LEU A 198 -7.15 -10.30 -10.00
C LEU A 198 -5.77 -9.63 -9.93
N LEU A 199 -5.46 -8.71 -10.85
CA LEU A 199 -4.25 -7.90 -10.79
C LEU A 199 -4.19 -7.14 -9.46
N GLY A 200 -5.33 -6.60 -9.01
CA GLY A 200 -5.46 -5.94 -7.72
C GLY A 200 -5.16 -6.81 -6.51
N LEU A 201 -5.27 -8.15 -6.61
CA LEU A 201 -4.84 -9.03 -5.51
C LEU A 201 -3.33 -9.20 -5.43
N ILE A 202 -2.62 -9.22 -6.58
CA ILE A 202 -1.16 -9.32 -6.60
C ILE A 202 -0.52 -8.04 -6.08
N ILE A 203 -1.09 -6.89 -6.41
CA ILE A 203 -0.63 -5.59 -5.95
C ILE A 203 -0.94 -5.46 -4.45
N GLY A 204 0.08 -5.29 -3.62
CA GLY A 204 -0.07 -5.31 -2.15
C GLY A 204 -0.08 -6.70 -1.52
N SER A 205 0.25 -7.76 -2.26
CA SER A 205 0.26 -9.15 -1.74
C SER A 205 1.47 -9.51 -0.88
N GLU A 206 2.47 -8.65 -0.76
CA GLU A 206 3.75 -8.90 -0.08
C GLU A 206 4.44 -10.20 -0.57
N GLY A 207 4.23 -10.57 -1.84
CA GLY A 207 4.83 -11.75 -2.45
C GLY A 207 4.25 -13.07 -1.96
N THR A 208 3.10 -13.06 -1.28
CA THR A 208 2.44 -14.25 -0.75
C THR A 208 1.57 -14.98 -1.78
N LEU A 209 1.19 -14.34 -2.89
CA LEU A 209 0.28 -14.94 -3.88
C LEU A 209 1.00 -15.42 -5.16
N GLY A 210 2.20 -14.92 -5.43
CA GLY A 210 2.97 -15.27 -6.62
C GLY A 210 4.26 -14.48 -6.73
N ILE A 211 5.15 -14.92 -7.62
CA ILE A 211 6.40 -14.24 -7.94
C ILE A 211 6.22 -13.41 -9.21
N VAL A 212 6.26 -12.08 -9.10
CA VAL A 212 6.23 -11.18 -10.26
C VAL A 212 7.53 -11.32 -11.06
N THR A 213 7.42 -11.51 -12.37
CA THR A 213 8.55 -11.75 -13.30
C THR A 213 8.65 -10.74 -14.43
N GLU A 214 7.55 -10.07 -14.76
CA GLU A 214 7.53 -8.92 -15.67
C GLU A 214 6.41 -7.96 -15.23
N VAL A 215 6.61 -6.66 -15.42
CA VAL A 215 5.62 -5.61 -15.11
C VAL A 215 5.49 -4.69 -16.32
N THR A 216 4.26 -4.48 -16.78
CA THR A 216 3.93 -3.39 -17.71
C THR A 216 3.41 -2.21 -16.90
N VAL A 217 4.14 -1.10 -16.89
CA VAL A 217 3.79 0.12 -16.18
C VAL A 217 3.25 1.20 -17.11
N ALA A 218 2.30 1.98 -16.61
CA ALA A 218 1.89 3.24 -17.23
C ALA A 218 2.87 4.35 -16.87
N LEU A 219 3.30 5.11 -17.88
CA LEU A 219 4.13 6.30 -17.73
C LEU A 219 3.25 7.55 -17.87
N ARG A 220 3.63 8.61 -17.17
CA ARG A 220 2.99 9.92 -17.30
C ARG A 220 3.97 10.95 -17.85
N PRO A 221 3.49 12.02 -18.49
CA PRO A 221 4.33 13.18 -18.76
C PRO A 221 4.89 13.76 -17.46
N ILE A 222 6.13 14.23 -17.51
CA ILE A 222 6.70 15.10 -16.48
C ILE A 222 5.97 16.44 -16.57
N ALA A 223 5.59 17.01 -15.43
CA ALA A 223 4.95 18.32 -15.39
C ALA A 223 5.91 19.41 -15.90
N ASP A 224 5.41 20.37 -16.68
CA ASP A 224 6.22 21.45 -17.23
C ASP A 224 6.85 22.32 -16.13
N VAL A 225 6.10 22.52 -15.04
CA VAL A 225 6.48 23.33 -13.89
C VAL A 225 6.05 22.63 -12.62
N THR A 226 6.93 22.66 -11.62
CA THR A 226 6.62 22.32 -10.22
C THR A 226 7.07 23.47 -9.33
N HIS A 227 6.23 23.85 -8.38
CA HIS A 227 6.52 24.94 -7.44
C HIS A 227 6.20 24.52 -6.01
N SER A 228 7.10 24.83 -5.09
CA SER A 228 6.98 24.45 -3.68
C SER A 228 6.68 25.63 -2.79
N LEU A 229 5.78 25.41 -1.84
CA LEU A 229 5.45 26.33 -0.78
C LEU A 229 5.58 25.61 0.57
N MET A 230 5.86 26.37 1.61
CA MET A 230 5.85 25.90 2.99
C MET A 230 5.03 26.85 3.85
N GLY A 231 4.19 26.30 4.73
CA GLY A 231 3.55 27.03 5.82
C GLY A 231 3.96 26.47 7.18
N ALA A 232 4.36 27.33 8.11
CA ALA A 232 4.55 27.00 9.52
C ALA A 232 3.34 27.49 10.33
N PHE A 233 2.80 26.65 11.21
CA PHE A 233 1.54 26.91 11.90
C PHE A 233 1.70 26.90 13.42
N PRO A 234 0.92 27.70 14.16
CA PRO A 234 0.98 27.75 15.61
C PRO A 234 0.19 26.59 16.26
N THR A 235 -0.66 25.89 15.51
CA THR A 235 -1.34 24.66 15.96
C THR A 235 -1.47 23.64 14.83
N ALA A 236 -1.55 22.34 15.18
CA ALA A 236 -1.82 21.27 14.21
C ALA A 236 -3.20 21.45 13.53
N ARG A 237 -4.21 21.94 14.27
CA ARG A 237 -5.54 22.16 13.72
C ARG A 237 -5.53 23.22 12.61
N GLU A 238 -4.83 24.34 12.80
CA GLU A 238 -4.74 25.37 11.77
C GLU A 238 -4.02 24.90 10.50
N ALA A 239 -3.00 24.03 10.64
CA ALA A 239 -2.35 23.39 9.50
C ALA A 239 -3.33 22.51 8.72
N ALA A 240 -4.06 21.62 9.40
CA ALA A 240 -5.04 20.74 8.76
C ALA A 240 -6.23 21.48 8.15
N ASP A 241 -6.76 22.50 8.84
CA ASP A 241 -7.83 23.36 8.31
C ASP A 241 -7.37 24.10 7.04
N THR A 242 -6.09 24.45 6.95
CA THR A 242 -5.50 25.06 5.75
C THR A 242 -5.40 24.06 4.59
N ILE A 243 -4.96 22.83 4.86
CA ILE A 243 -4.94 21.75 3.85
C ILE A 243 -6.35 21.49 3.31
N ALA A 244 -7.34 21.37 4.20
CA ALA A 244 -8.73 21.17 3.82
C ALA A 244 -9.26 22.35 2.98
N ALA A 245 -8.93 23.59 3.34
CA ALA A 245 -9.32 24.78 2.58
C ALA A 245 -8.69 24.83 1.17
N ILE A 246 -7.43 24.38 1.02
CA ILE A 246 -6.75 24.28 -0.27
C ILE A 246 -7.50 23.30 -1.17
N ILE A 247 -7.78 22.10 -0.67
CA ILE A 247 -8.51 21.08 -1.42
C ILE A 247 -9.92 21.55 -1.78
N ALA A 248 -10.62 22.16 -0.83
CA ALA A 248 -11.98 22.70 -1.04
C ALA A 248 -12.02 23.85 -2.06
N SER A 249 -10.89 24.51 -2.33
CA SER A 249 -10.80 25.55 -3.36
C SER A 249 -10.74 25.01 -4.80
N GLY A 250 -10.70 23.68 -4.96
CA GLY A 250 -10.55 23.02 -6.27
C GLY A 250 -9.09 22.76 -6.67
N VAL A 251 -8.13 23.23 -5.87
CA VAL A 251 -6.71 22.89 -6.06
C VAL A 251 -6.46 21.47 -5.59
N VAL A 252 -5.86 20.64 -6.44
CA VAL A 252 -5.31 19.34 -6.06
C VAL A 252 -3.78 19.46 -6.09
N PRO A 253 -3.13 19.70 -4.94
CA PRO A 253 -1.68 19.74 -4.88
C PRO A 253 -1.07 18.42 -5.37
N ALA A 254 0.12 18.52 -5.94
CA ALA A 254 0.91 17.37 -6.34
C ALA A 254 1.35 16.57 -5.11
N ALA A 255 1.77 17.27 -4.05
CA ALA A 255 2.11 16.70 -2.75
C ALA A 255 1.69 17.62 -1.60
N VAL A 256 1.37 17.03 -0.45
CA VAL A 256 1.13 17.76 0.81
C VAL A 256 1.74 16.94 1.95
N GLU A 257 2.90 17.37 2.44
CA GLU A 257 3.63 16.71 3.53
C GLU A 257 3.47 17.42 4.85
N TRP A 258 3.57 16.66 5.93
CA TRP A 258 3.45 17.13 7.30
C TRP A 258 4.71 16.83 8.11
N LEU A 259 5.10 17.76 8.98
CA LEU A 259 6.02 17.53 10.10
C LEU A 259 5.49 18.23 11.35
N ASP A 260 5.47 17.54 12.48
CA ASP A 260 5.02 18.10 13.75
C ASP A 260 6.15 18.74 14.59
N HIS A 261 5.76 19.47 15.65
CA HIS A 261 6.70 20.13 16.56
C HIS A 261 7.76 19.19 17.16
N ALA A 262 7.32 18.00 17.62
CA ALA A 262 8.19 17.01 18.22
C ALA A 262 9.21 16.48 17.22
N GLY A 263 8.77 16.21 15.98
CA GLY A 263 9.64 15.84 14.88
C GLY A 263 10.62 16.94 14.50
N ILE A 264 10.16 18.18 14.33
CA ILE A 264 11.04 19.32 14.00
C ILE A 264 12.13 19.48 15.05
N ASN A 265 11.77 19.55 16.34
CA ASN A 265 12.73 19.78 17.42
C ASN A 265 13.64 18.56 17.66
N GLY A 266 13.08 17.35 17.67
CA GLY A 266 13.86 16.13 17.89
C GLY A 266 14.83 15.83 16.76
N LEU A 267 14.42 16.02 15.50
CA LEU A 267 15.28 15.81 14.34
C LEU A 267 16.35 16.90 14.20
N GLN A 268 16.11 18.12 14.71
CA GLN A 268 17.10 19.20 14.72
C GLN A 268 18.38 18.82 15.48
N GLU A 269 18.30 17.89 16.43
CA GLU A 269 19.47 17.38 17.16
C GLU A 269 20.35 16.46 16.29
N LEU A 270 19.77 15.88 15.23
CA LEU A 270 20.45 14.96 14.32
C LEU A 270 21.04 15.67 13.10
N TYR A 271 20.31 16.64 12.55
CA TYR A 271 20.75 17.46 11.41
C TYR A 271 19.93 18.75 11.31
N ASP A 272 20.41 19.72 10.52
CA ASP A 272 19.67 20.96 10.31
C ASP A 272 18.47 20.73 9.38
N THR A 273 17.27 20.74 9.96
CA THR A 273 16.02 20.55 9.22
C THR A 273 15.68 21.78 8.38
N GLY A 274 16.19 22.95 8.77
CA GLY A 274 15.86 24.24 8.16
C GLY A 274 14.50 24.80 8.53
N TYR A 275 13.72 24.14 9.41
CA TYR A 275 12.37 24.56 9.79
C TYR A 275 12.33 25.44 11.06
N PRO A 276 11.29 26.28 11.23
CA PRO A 276 11.12 27.05 12.47
C PRO A 276 10.87 26.14 13.67
N LEU A 277 11.68 26.26 14.72
CA LEU A 277 11.60 25.42 15.92
C LEU A 277 10.39 25.73 16.82
N ASP A 278 9.80 26.91 16.68
CA ASP A 278 8.61 27.36 17.40
C ASP A 278 7.28 26.99 16.70
N ALA A 279 7.35 26.38 15.51
CA ALA A 279 6.17 25.90 14.80
C ALA A 279 5.56 24.67 15.48
N ALA A 280 4.23 24.63 15.60
CA ALA A 280 3.52 23.44 16.07
C ALA A 280 3.43 22.36 14.96
N ALA A 281 3.38 22.80 13.70
CA ALA A 281 3.42 21.95 12.52
C ALA A 281 3.97 22.74 11.32
N VAL A 282 4.62 22.03 10.41
CA VAL A 282 5.03 22.51 9.09
C VAL A 282 4.32 21.69 8.03
N VAL A 283 3.80 22.37 7.01
CA VAL A 283 3.23 21.74 5.81
C VAL A 283 4.03 22.15 4.60
N LEU A 284 4.53 21.17 3.84
CA LEU A 284 5.15 21.38 2.52
C LEU A 284 4.13 21.05 1.44
N ILE A 285 4.06 21.87 0.41
CA ILE A 285 3.08 21.73 -0.67
C ILE A 285 3.79 21.89 -2.00
N ASP A 286 3.64 20.90 -2.87
CA ASP A 286 3.97 21.04 -4.29
C ASP A 286 2.71 21.23 -5.11
N VAL A 287 2.75 22.20 -6.03
CA VAL A 287 1.80 22.33 -7.13
C VAL A 287 2.54 22.13 -8.44
N ASP A 288 1.97 21.33 -9.34
CA ASP A 288 2.59 21.03 -10.63
C ASP A 288 1.57 21.01 -11.78
N GLY A 289 2.07 21.19 -12.99
CA GLY A 289 1.27 21.19 -14.21
C GLY A 289 1.82 22.13 -15.27
N THR A 290 0.92 22.72 -16.06
CA THR A 290 1.32 23.79 -16.99
C THR A 290 1.71 25.05 -16.22
N ALA A 291 2.47 25.95 -16.83
CA ALA A 291 2.82 27.24 -16.21
C ALA A 291 1.58 28.06 -15.80
N ALA A 292 0.47 27.95 -16.54
CA ALA A 292 -0.78 28.64 -16.21
C ALA A 292 -1.50 28.00 -15.02
N ASP A 293 -1.53 26.66 -14.95
CA ASP A 293 -2.11 25.94 -13.81
C ASP A 293 -1.33 26.23 -12.53
N VAL A 294 0.01 26.10 -12.59
CA VAL A 294 0.87 26.37 -11.43
C VAL A 294 0.74 27.81 -10.95
N ALA A 295 0.71 28.81 -11.85
CA ALA A 295 0.54 30.20 -11.44
C ALA A 295 -0.81 30.45 -10.74
N ARG A 296 -1.89 29.82 -11.22
CA ARG A 296 -3.22 29.89 -10.60
C ARG A 296 -3.21 29.21 -9.22
N ASP A 297 -2.73 27.98 -9.16
CA ASP A 297 -2.79 27.15 -7.97
C ASP A 297 -1.86 27.68 -6.88
N GLN A 298 -0.65 28.09 -7.23
CA GLN A 298 0.29 28.77 -6.33
C GLN A 298 -0.37 30.00 -5.67
N ALA A 299 -1.02 30.87 -6.45
CA ALA A 299 -1.64 32.07 -5.91
C ALA A 299 -2.79 31.73 -4.93
N ALA A 300 -3.57 30.69 -5.23
CA ALA A 300 -4.61 30.20 -4.34
C ALA A 300 -4.04 29.60 -3.04
N VAL A 301 -3.03 28.73 -3.16
CA VAL A 301 -2.36 28.11 -2.01
C VAL A 301 -1.67 29.15 -1.13
N GLU A 302 -0.90 30.07 -1.71
CA GLU A 302 -0.22 31.14 -0.97
C GLU A 302 -1.22 31.98 -0.17
N LYS A 303 -2.34 32.38 -0.80
CA LYS A 303 -3.38 33.14 -0.11
C LYS A 303 -3.89 32.39 1.12
N LEU A 304 -4.22 31.11 0.98
CA LEU A 304 -4.76 30.27 2.06
C LEU A 304 -3.72 30.01 3.16
N LEU A 305 -2.45 29.82 2.82
CA LEU A 305 -1.37 29.72 3.80
C LEU A 305 -1.27 30.99 4.64
N ARG A 306 -1.29 32.17 4.00
CA ARG A 306 -1.19 33.46 4.69
C ARG A 306 -2.36 33.79 5.62
N GLU A 307 -3.48 33.07 5.54
CA GLU A 307 -4.60 33.26 6.44
C GLU A 307 -4.33 32.71 7.86
N ARG A 308 -3.49 31.68 7.99
CA ARG A 308 -3.29 30.95 9.28
C ARG A 308 -1.82 30.68 9.63
N ALA A 309 -0.92 30.59 8.66
CA ALA A 309 0.49 30.30 8.91
C ALA A 309 1.20 31.52 9.54
N THR A 310 2.08 31.28 10.51
CA THR A 310 2.96 32.30 11.10
C THR A 310 4.12 32.65 10.18
N GLU A 311 4.54 31.70 9.34
CA GLU A 311 5.56 31.89 8.31
C GLU A 311 5.14 31.17 7.03
N VAL A 312 5.36 31.83 5.88
CA VAL A 312 5.16 31.25 4.55
C VAL A 312 6.45 31.42 3.76
N ARG A 313 7.00 30.30 3.27
CA ARG A 313 8.15 30.29 2.36
C ARG A 313 7.74 29.79 0.99
N ILE A 314 8.30 30.39 -0.04
CA ILE A 314 8.00 30.10 -1.44
C ILE A 314 9.33 29.88 -2.14
N ALA A 315 9.47 28.76 -2.84
CA ALA A 315 10.69 28.44 -3.58
C ALA A 315 10.69 29.11 -4.96
N GLU A 316 11.58 30.07 -5.19
CA GLU A 316 11.68 30.80 -6.47
C GLU A 316 12.59 30.08 -7.48
N ALA A 317 13.40 29.13 -7.02
CA ALA A 317 14.30 28.32 -7.84
C ALA A 317 14.46 26.89 -7.30
N GLU A 318 15.01 25.99 -8.12
CA GLU A 318 15.29 24.59 -7.75
C GLU A 318 16.08 24.45 -6.45
N LYS A 319 17.05 25.33 -6.23
CA LYS A 319 17.86 25.36 -5.01
C LYS A 319 17.00 25.62 -3.77
N ASP A 320 16.02 26.52 -3.88
CA ASP A 320 15.12 26.86 -2.77
C ASP A 320 14.16 25.71 -2.50
N ARG A 321 13.64 25.07 -3.56
CA ARG A 321 12.82 23.85 -3.44
C ARG A 321 13.61 22.73 -2.75
N THR A 322 14.84 22.47 -3.20
CA THR A 322 15.74 21.48 -2.55
C THR A 322 15.93 21.78 -1.07
N ALA A 323 16.12 23.06 -0.71
CA ALA A 323 16.28 23.47 0.68
C ALA A 323 15.00 23.30 1.51
N LEU A 324 13.82 23.59 0.95
CA LEU A 324 12.54 23.35 1.63
C LEU A 324 12.29 21.88 1.90
N TRP A 325 12.60 21.00 0.94
CA TRP A 325 12.35 19.56 1.06
C TRP A 325 13.45 18.80 1.81
N HIS A 326 14.62 19.41 2.00
CA HIS A 326 15.77 18.80 2.69
C HIS A 326 15.40 18.20 4.05
N GLY A 327 14.72 18.97 4.90
CA GLY A 327 14.30 18.53 6.23
C GLY A 327 13.29 17.39 6.24
N ARG A 328 12.58 17.14 5.13
CA ARG A 328 11.60 16.04 5.01
C ARG A 328 12.22 14.79 4.40
N LEU A 329 13.03 14.95 3.35
CA LEU A 329 13.58 13.84 2.56
C LEU A 329 14.83 13.22 3.18
N ASN A 330 15.62 13.96 3.97
CA ASN A 330 16.81 13.42 4.64
C ASN A 330 16.52 12.69 5.96
N LEU A 331 15.28 12.74 6.44
CA LEU A 331 14.88 12.12 7.69
C LEU A 331 15.25 10.62 7.77
N PRO A 332 14.93 9.75 6.80
CA PRO A 332 15.21 8.32 6.93
C PRO A 332 16.70 8.01 7.13
N VAL A 333 17.56 8.71 6.40
CA VAL A 333 19.03 8.56 6.49
C VAL A 333 19.52 9.05 7.86
N ALA A 334 19.05 10.22 8.31
CA ALA A 334 19.42 10.75 9.61
C ALA A 334 18.97 9.85 10.77
N VAL A 335 17.77 9.26 10.68
CA VAL A 335 17.23 8.32 11.67
C VAL A 335 18.06 7.05 11.73
N ALA A 336 18.35 6.43 10.58
CA ALA A 336 19.18 5.24 10.51
C ALA A 336 20.59 5.45 11.08
N GLN A 337 21.13 6.67 10.93
CA GLN A 337 22.47 7.05 11.40
C GLN A 337 22.50 7.67 12.80
N SER A 338 21.34 7.90 13.43
CA SER A 338 21.23 8.61 14.72
C SER A 338 21.91 7.90 15.89
N GLY A 339 22.10 6.57 15.79
CA GLY A 339 22.53 5.72 16.91
C GLY A 339 21.44 5.45 17.94
N MET A 340 20.28 6.11 17.84
CA MET A 340 19.13 5.90 18.72
C MET A 340 18.40 4.59 18.39
N GLY A 341 17.66 4.06 19.36
CA GLY A 341 16.61 3.10 19.07
C GLY A 341 15.44 3.84 18.41
N PHE A 342 14.88 3.27 17.34
CA PHE A 342 13.73 3.85 16.67
C PHE A 342 12.79 2.78 16.14
N PHE A 343 11.55 3.18 15.90
CA PHE A 343 10.52 2.39 15.24
C PHE A 343 9.66 3.31 14.39
N ILE A 344 9.46 2.95 13.12
CA ILE A 344 8.67 3.73 12.16
C ILE A 344 7.27 3.11 12.09
N GLY A 345 6.31 3.75 12.74
CA GLY A 345 4.90 3.41 12.58
C GLY A 345 4.34 3.92 11.25
N ASP A 346 3.18 3.39 10.87
CA ASP A 346 2.44 3.78 9.67
C ASP A 346 0.95 3.58 9.93
N VAL A 347 0.17 4.65 9.83
CA VAL A 347 -1.29 4.65 9.98
C VAL A 347 -1.91 5.65 9.03
N THR A 348 -3.05 5.31 8.44
CA THR A 348 -3.84 6.25 7.63
C THR A 348 -5.18 6.53 8.30
N VAL A 349 -5.58 7.79 8.36
CA VAL A 349 -6.90 8.24 8.81
C VAL A 349 -7.56 9.09 7.72
N PRO A 350 -8.90 9.28 7.73
CA PRO A 350 -9.52 10.29 6.88
C PRO A 350 -8.87 11.66 7.12
N ARG A 351 -8.67 12.45 6.06
CA ARG A 351 -7.83 13.66 6.08
C ARG A 351 -8.30 14.70 7.09
N ASN A 352 -9.61 14.84 7.23
CA ASN A 352 -10.24 15.70 8.23
C ASN A 352 -10.06 15.21 9.69
N ARG A 353 -9.40 14.06 9.91
CA ARG A 353 -9.11 13.45 11.22
C ARG A 353 -7.63 13.51 11.60
N ILE A 354 -6.77 14.07 10.74
CA ILE A 354 -5.33 14.24 11.01
C ILE A 354 -5.09 14.98 12.35
N PRO A 355 -5.79 16.08 12.69
CA PRO A 355 -5.59 16.75 13.98
C PRO A 355 -5.88 15.85 15.18
N GLU A 356 -7.00 15.11 15.16
CA GLU A 356 -7.33 14.19 16.25
C GLU A 356 -6.31 13.05 16.37
N MET A 357 -5.77 12.57 15.24
CA MET A 357 -4.74 11.55 15.23
C MET A 357 -3.41 12.07 15.78
N GLN A 358 -3.00 13.28 15.38
CA GLN A 358 -1.82 13.96 15.91
C GLN A 358 -1.92 14.13 17.44
N ASP A 359 -3.06 14.63 17.94
CA ASP A 359 -3.30 14.80 19.37
C ASP A 359 -3.23 13.45 20.11
N ALA A 360 -3.77 12.38 19.52
CA ALA A 360 -3.71 11.04 20.09
C ALA A 360 -2.26 10.52 20.18
N ILE A 361 -1.46 10.69 19.12
CA ILE A 361 -0.04 10.27 19.10
C ILE A 361 0.75 11.02 20.17
N GLN A 362 0.59 12.34 20.28
CA GLN A 362 1.33 13.13 21.26
C GLN A 362 0.90 12.83 22.70
N ALA A 363 -0.39 12.55 22.92
CA ALA A 363 -0.86 12.07 24.22
C ALA A 363 -0.27 10.69 24.57
N THR A 364 -0.09 9.80 23.58
CA THR A 364 0.60 8.52 23.76
C THR A 364 2.09 8.72 24.09
N ALA A 365 2.78 9.61 23.39
CA ALA A 365 4.18 9.95 23.66
C ALA A 365 4.37 10.42 25.13
N GLU A 366 3.49 11.30 25.61
CA GLU A 366 3.55 11.82 26.99
C GLU A 366 3.28 10.74 28.05
N ARG A 367 2.40 9.78 27.77
CA ARG A 367 2.12 8.63 28.66
C ARG A 367 3.33 7.71 28.79
N HIS A 368 4.08 7.53 27.71
CA HIS A 368 5.19 6.56 27.59
C HIS A 368 6.59 7.21 27.68
N ARG A 369 6.67 8.45 28.17
CA ARG A 369 7.92 9.22 28.31
C ARG A 369 8.97 8.64 29.27
N ASP A 370 8.64 7.57 30.00
CA ASP A 370 9.60 6.84 30.84
C ASP A 370 10.33 5.72 30.08
N GLY A 371 9.84 5.36 28.88
CA GLY A 371 10.49 4.43 27.95
C GLY A 371 10.89 5.07 26.62
N LEU A 372 10.15 6.08 26.15
CA LEU A 372 10.36 6.77 24.87
C LEU A 372 10.92 8.17 25.08
N THR A 373 11.79 8.61 24.17
CA THR A 373 12.36 9.97 24.17
C THR A 373 11.38 10.97 23.57
N PHE A 374 10.85 10.67 22.38
CA PHE A 374 9.80 11.44 21.70
C PHE A 374 9.20 10.59 20.57
N ILE A 375 8.06 11.04 20.02
CA ILE A 375 7.47 10.51 18.80
C ILE A 375 7.39 11.64 17.78
N ALA A 376 8.14 11.53 16.69
CA ALA A 376 8.07 12.43 15.55
C ALA A 376 6.94 12.00 14.64
N VAL A 377 6.09 12.93 14.22
CA VAL A 377 5.04 12.64 13.23
C VAL A 377 5.39 13.34 11.93
N THR A 378 5.70 12.54 10.93
CA THR A 378 5.73 12.98 9.53
C THR A 378 4.62 12.30 8.76
N GLY A 379 4.34 12.71 7.53
CA GLY A 379 3.36 11.99 6.72
C GLY A 379 2.92 12.69 5.45
N HIS A 380 2.26 11.90 4.62
CA HIS A 380 1.55 12.31 3.43
C HIS A 380 0.16 12.82 3.82
N ALA A 381 0.10 14.01 4.44
CA ALA A 381 -1.15 14.62 4.91
C ALA A 381 -2.17 14.85 3.79
N GLY A 382 -1.71 14.92 2.55
CA GLY A 382 -2.54 14.92 1.35
C GLY A 382 -3.48 13.72 1.23
N ASP A 383 -3.07 12.56 1.76
CA ASP A 383 -3.80 11.28 1.74
C ASP A 383 -4.26 10.84 3.14
N GLY A 384 -3.86 11.55 4.19
CA GLY A 384 -4.20 11.21 5.58
C GLY A 384 -3.29 10.16 6.20
N ASP A 385 -2.18 9.86 5.54
CA ASP A 385 -1.18 8.86 5.91
C ASP A 385 -0.09 9.51 6.77
N LEU A 386 0.15 8.94 7.96
CA LEU A 386 1.02 9.46 9.00
C LEU A 386 2.01 8.38 9.45
N HIS A 387 3.28 8.78 9.61
CA HIS A 387 4.38 7.94 10.06
C HIS A 387 4.88 8.39 11.46
N PRO A 388 4.21 7.95 12.54
CA PRO A 388 4.69 8.18 13.90
C PRO A 388 5.98 7.38 14.14
N THR A 389 7.11 8.08 14.12
CA THR A 389 8.43 7.50 14.40
C THR A 389 8.77 7.67 15.87
N SER A 390 8.78 6.57 16.61
CA SER A 390 9.11 6.55 18.04
C SER A 390 10.61 6.42 18.24
N PHE A 391 11.20 7.29 19.07
CA PHE A 391 12.63 7.25 19.43
C PHE A 391 12.81 6.85 20.88
N PHE A 392 13.86 6.09 21.17
CA PHE A 392 14.16 5.62 22.52
C PHE A 392 15.67 5.37 22.71
N ASP A 393 16.10 5.41 23.97
CA ASP A 393 17.42 4.94 24.38
C ASP A 393 17.44 3.41 24.38
N ARG A 394 18.39 2.82 23.65
CA ARG A 394 18.54 1.35 23.53
C ARG A 394 18.91 0.69 24.86
N ASP A 395 19.53 1.44 25.77
CA ASP A 395 19.92 0.96 27.09
C ASP A 395 18.81 1.12 28.13
N ASN A 396 17.70 1.79 27.79
CA ASN A 396 16.56 1.95 28.69
C ASN A 396 15.77 0.62 28.79
N PRO A 397 15.73 -0.04 29.96
CA PRO A 397 15.06 -1.33 30.11
C PRO A 397 13.52 -1.25 29.95
N LYS A 398 12.94 -0.04 29.96
CA LYS A 398 11.51 0.17 29.73
C LYS A 398 11.15 0.40 28.26
N ALA A 399 12.13 0.69 27.39
CA ALA A 399 11.89 1.13 26.02
C ALA A 399 11.04 0.15 25.23
N ALA A 400 11.36 -1.16 25.27
CA ALA A 400 10.63 -2.17 24.52
C ALA A 400 9.14 -2.27 24.91
N ALA A 401 8.84 -2.25 26.21
CA ALA A 401 7.46 -2.33 26.70
C ALA A 401 6.67 -1.05 26.39
N ALA A 402 7.30 0.11 26.54
CA ALA A 402 6.71 1.40 26.21
C ALA A 402 6.45 1.53 24.70
N LEU A 403 7.38 1.08 23.86
CA LEU A 403 7.23 1.07 22.41
C LEU A 403 6.05 0.19 21.98
N ALA A 404 5.97 -1.05 22.48
CA ALA A 404 4.89 -1.96 22.15
C ALA A 404 3.52 -1.39 22.56
N ALA A 405 3.40 -0.83 23.76
CA ALA A 405 2.17 -0.20 24.24
C ALA A 405 1.82 1.07 23.45
N ALA A 406 2.80 1.90 23.12
CA ALA A 406 2.59 3.10 22.33
C ALA A 406 2.11 2.77 20.91
N ASN A 407 2.72 1.79 20.24
CA ASN A 407 2.29 1.34 18.92
C ASN A 407 0.84 0.83 18.95
N ASP A 408 0.49 -0.01 19.94
CA ASP A 408 -0.86 -0.53 20.12
C ASP A 408 -1.91 0.58 20.31
N GLU A 409 -1.61 1.58 21.15
CA GLU A 409 -2.48 2.73 21.40
C GLU A 409 -2.68 3.63 20.17
N ILE A 410 -1.61 3.82 19.37
CA ILE A 410 -1.63 4.59 18.12
C ILE A 410 -2.50 3.87 17.08
N ILE A 411 -2.31 2.56 16.90
CA ILE A 411 -3.12 1.74 15.99
C ILE A 411 -4.61 1.80 16.40
N ASP A 412 -4.90 1.64 17.69
CA ASP A 412 -6.26 1.74 18.21
C ASP A 412 -6.88 3.12 17.98
N ALA A 413 -6.08 4.19 18.06
CA ALA A 413 -6.53 5.55 17.76
C ALA A 413 -6.88 5.71 16.29
N ALA A 414 -6.04 5.23 15.38
CA ALA A 414 -6.30 5.28 13.93
C ALA A 414 -7.60 4.54 13.58
N LEU A 415 -7.79 3.33 14.09
CA LEU A 415 -9.02 2.54 13.85
C LEU A 415 -10.27 3.23 14.40
N ARG A 416 -10.22 3.80 15.62
CA ARG A 416 -11.35 4.59 16.18
C ARG A 416 -11.69 5.83 15.35
N LEU A 417 -10.73 6.39 14.63
CA LEU A 417 -10.92 7.55 13.77
C LEU A 417 -11.42 7.17 12.36
N GLY A 418 -11.70 5.89 12.10
CA GLY A 418 -12.13 5.39 10.79
C GLY A 418 -10.97 5.14 9.84
N GLY A 419 -9.76 5.01 10.37
CA GLY A 419 -8.53 4.75 9.65
C GLY A 419 -8.23 3.26 9.45
N THR A 420 -7.00 2.98 9.01
CA THR A 420 -6.43 1.64 8.83
C THR A 420 -5.07 1.52 9.52
N ILE A 421 -4.60 0.29 9.69
CA ILE A 421 -3.37 -0.04 10.42
C ILE A 421 -2.09 0.21 9.60
N THR A 422 -2.20 0.46 8.29
CA THR A 422 -1.07 0.78 7.40
C THR A 422 -1.57 1.45 6.12
N GLY A 423 -0.90 2.54 5.72
CA GLY A 423 -1.14 3.24 4.47
C GLY A 423 -0.30 2.70 3.32
N GLU A 424 0.97 2.37 3.56
CA GLU A 424 1.92 2.06 2.48
C GLU A 424 3.05 1.06 2.83
N HIS A 425 3.29 0.75 4.10
CA HIS A 425 4.40 -0.15 4.49
C HIS A 425 4.05 -1.65 4.45
N GLY A 426 2.78 -1.98 4.31
CA GLY A 426 2.30 -3.36 4.39
C GLY A 426 2.10 -3.84 5.83
N VAL A 427 1.57 -5.06 5.95
CA VAL A 427 1.33 -5.73 7.22
C VAL A 427 2.59 -6.43 7.70
N GLY A 428 3.29 -7.14 6.81
CA GLY A 428 4.52 -7.87 7.10
C GLY A 428 4.36 -8.82 8.27
N THR A 429 5.38 -8.90 9.13
CA THR A 429 5.27 -9.55 10.45
C THR A 429 4.89 -8.58 11.56
N GLU A 430 5.20 -7.30 11.39
CA GLU A 430 5.03 -6.28 12.42
C GLU A 430 3.56 -6.06 12.79
N LYS A 431 2.66 -5.98 11.81
CA LYS A 431 1.25 -5.62 12.01
C LYS A 431 0.29 -6.80 12.03
N ILE A 432 0.77 -8.04 11.91
CA ILE A 432 -0.10 -9.24 11.90
C ILE A 432 -1.02 -9.27 13.13
N GLN A 433 -0.48 -8.92 14.29
CA GLN A 433 -1.22 -8.88 15.55
C GLN A 433 -2.38 -7.86 15.55
N PHE A 434 -2.36 -6.86 14.68
CA PHE A 434 -3.41 -5.84 14.55
C PHE A 434 -4.44 -6.18 13.48
N MET A 435 -4.22 -7.21 12.65
CA MET A 435 -5.17 -7.65 11.63
C MET A 435 -6.53 -8.01 12.23
N THR A 436 -6.56 -8.63 13.42
CA THR A 436 -7.81 -8.98 14.12
C THR A 436 -8.47 -7.79 14.82
N LYS A 437 -7.78 -6.64 14.92
CA LYS A 437 -8.38 -5.36 15.32
C LYS A 437 -9.03 -4.66 14.13
N ARG A 438 -8.43 -4.77 12.95
CA ARG A 438 -8.90 -4.15 11.70
C ARG A 438 -10.02 -4.94 11.03
N PHE A 439 -9.93 -6.26 11.08
CA PHE A 439 -10.80 -7.19 10.37
C PHE A 439 -11.49 -8.15 11.34
N ASN A 440 -12.76 -8.40 11.09
CA ASN A 440 -13.52 -9.40 11.82
C ASN A 440 -13.19 -10.83 11.31
N PRO A 441 -13.64 -11.90 12.01
CA PRO A 441 -13.34 -13.28 11.60
C PRO A 441 -13.78 -13.66 10.17
N THR A 442 -14.89 -13.12 9.68
CA THR A 442 -15.37 -13.33 8.29
C THR A 442 -14.40 -12.71 7.28
N GLU A 443 -13.98 -11.47 7.52
CA GLU A 443 -13.06 -10.74 6.65
C GLU A 443 -11.67 -11.40 6.61
N ILE A 444 -11.18 -11.89 7.75
CA ILE A 444 -9.94 -12.68 7.81
C ILE A 444 -10.10 -14.01 7.07
N SER A 445 -11.22 -14.71 7.22
CA SER A 445 -11.42 -16.00 6.53
C SER A 445 -11.47 -15.83 5.01
N VAL A 446 -12.08 -14.76 4.50
CA VAL A 446 -12.07 -14.42 3.07
C VAL A 446 -10.65 -14.16 2.56
N GLN A 447 -9.85 -13.36 3.28
CA GLN A 447 -8.45 -13.13 2.91
C GLN A 447 -7.64 -14.44 2.93
N ARG A 448 -7.90 -15.33 3.89
CA ARG A 448 -7.28 -16.65 3.95
C ARG A 448 -7.68 -17.54 2.77
N SER A 449 -8.94 -17.45 2.32
CA SER A 449 -9.42 -18.16 1.13
C SER A 449 -8.81 -17.64 -0.16
N VAL A 450 -8.50 -16.34 -0.25
CA VAL A 450 -7.65 -15.81 -1.33
C VAL A 450 -6.27 -16.46 -1.30
N LYS A 451 -5.58 -16.44 -0.15
CA LYS A 451 -4.26 -17.10 0.00
C LYS A 451 -4.31 -18.58 -0.40
N ALA A 452 -5.33 -19.32 0.07
CA ALA A 452 -5.46 -20.75 -0.22
C ALA A 452 -5.77 -21.05 -1.70
N ALA A 453 -6.42 -20.13 -2.42
CA ALA A 453 -6.70 -20.29 -3.85
C ALA A 453 -5.43 -20.15 -4.71
N PHE A 454 -4.49 -19.29 -4.31
CA PHE A 454 -3.21 -19.12 -5.00
C PHE A 454 -2.14 -20.12 -4.50
N ASP A 455 -2.06 -20.30 -3.18
CA ASP A 455 -1.01 -21.06 -2.49
C ASP A 455 -1.61 -22.01 -1.44
N PRO A 456 -2.24 -23.12 -1.87
CA PRO A 456 -2.90 -24.07 -0.97
C PRO A 456 -1.93 -24.78 -0.02
N ALA A 457 -0.65 -24.86 -0.38
CA ALA A 457 0.40 -25.48 0.44
C ALA A 457 1.09 -24.48 1.40
N GLY A 458 0.84 -23.17 1.25
CA GLY A 458 1.42 -22.14 2.11
C GLY A 458 2.93 -21.97 1.95
N LEU A 459 3.46 -22.17 0.73
CA LEU A 459 4.89 -22.13 0.42
C LEU A 459 5.44 -20.71 0.24
N LEU A 460 4.64 -19.78 -0.28
CA LEU A 460 5.09 -18.43 -0.59
C LEU A 460 5.02 -17.52 0.63
N ASN A 461 6.20 -17.04 1.03
CA ASN A 461 6.44 -16.09 2.10
C ASN A 461 5.64 -16.41 3.39
N PRO A 462 5.81 -17.60 3.98
CA PRO A 462 4.97 -18.01 5.10
C PRO A 462 5.25 -17.19 6.37
N GLY A 463 4.18 -16.87 7.08
CA GLY A 463 4.23 -16.15 8.35
C GLY A 463 4.25 -14.64 8.23
N VAL A 464 3.99 -14.08 7.03
CA VAL A 464 3.67 -12.65 6.86
C VAL A 464 2.18 -12.44 6.59
N MET A 465 1.69 -11.22 6.81
CA MET A 465 0.36 -10.70 6.47
C MET A 465 -0.85 -11.30 7.21
N LEU A 466 -1.03 -12.62 7.22
CA LEU A 466 -2.21 -13.24 7.82
C LEU A 466 -1.95 -13.72 9.25
N PRO A 467 -2.86 -13.44 10.21
CA PRO A 467 -2.74 -13.94 11.57
C PRO A 467 -2.97 -15.45 11.67
N GLU A 468 -2.62 -16.02 12.82
CA GLU A 468 -2.99 -17.40 13.17
C GLU A 468 -4.50 -17.60 13.04
N ARG A 469 -4.88 -18.83 12.68
CA ARG A 469 -6.29 -19.15 12.43
C ARG A 469 -7.09 -19.12 13.73
N SER A 470 -8.18 -18.36 13.74
CA SER A 470 -9.15 -18.38 14.85
C SER A 470 -10.23 -19.45 14.62
N SER A 471 -10.76 -20.03 15.70
CA SER A 471 -11.94 -20.91 15.65
C SER A 471 -13.22 -20.19 15.24
N ASP A 472 -13.23 -18.86 15.33
CA ASP A 472 -14.39 -18.03 14.97
C ASP A 472 -14.46 -17.70 13.47
N GLU A 473 -13.41 -18.02 12.70
CA GLU A 473 -13.40 -17.85 11.25
C GLU A 473 -14.45 -18.80 10.61
N PRO A 474 -15.45 -18.28 9.89
CA PRO A 474 -16.42 -19.12 9.19
C PRO A 474 -15.79 -19.78 7.97
N ASP A 475 -16.46 -20.82 7.45
CA ASP A 475 -16.12 -21.39 6.15
C ASP A 475 -16.33 -20.36 5.04
N SER A 476 -15.33 -20.21 4.19
CA SER A 476 -15.35 -19.33 3.00
C SER A 476 -14.91 -20.09 1.73
N GLY A 477 -15.17 -21.40 1.72
CA GLY A 477 -14.80 -22.29 0.62
C GLY A 477 -15.43 -21.94 -0.72
N THR A 478 -16.66 -21.41 -0.75
CA THR A 478 -17.30 -20.98 -2.02
C THR A 478 -16.60 -19.76 -2.57
N PHE A 479 -16.26 -18.79 -1.72
CA PHE A 479 -15.47 -17.63 -2.09
C PHE A 479 -14.10 -18.05 -2.64
N GLY A 480 -13.37 -18.92 -1.92
CA GLY A 480 -12.07 -19.42 -2.36
C GLY A 480 -12.14 -20.17 -3.70
N ALA A 481 -13.17 -21.00 -3.90
CA ALA A 481 -13.40 -21.68 -5.17
C ALA A 481 -13.69 -20.68 -6.31
N ALA A 482 -14.43 -19.60 -6.06
CA ALA A 482 -14.64 -18.54 -7.04
C ALA A 482 -13.32 -17.84 -7.43
N VAL A 483 -12.43 -17.58 -6.46
CA VAL A 483 -11.09 -17.02 -6.73
C VAL A 483 -10.28 -17.99 -7.61
N GLY A 484 -10.22 -19.28 -7.26
CA GLY A 484 -9.49 -20.28 -8.05
C GLY A 484 -10.05 -20.47 -9.47
N ASN A 485 -11.38 -20.42 -9.61
CA ASN A 485 -12.03 -20.46 -10.92
C ASN A 485 -11.70 -19.20 -11.75
N ALA A 486 -11.67 -18.03 -11.12
CA ALA A 486 -11.26 -16.79 -11.80
C ALA A 486 -9.80 -16.86 -12.26
N LEU A 487 -8.89 -17.32 -11.40
CA LEU A 487 -7.46 -17.44 -11.70
C LEU A 487 -7.18 -18.36 -12.90
N THR A 488 -8.01 -19.38 -13.09
CA THR A 488 -7.91 -20.33 -14.22
C THR A 488 -8.76 -19.96 -15.43
N GLY A 489 -9.44 -18.80 -15.41
CA GLY A 489 -10.32 -18.35 -16.50
C GLY A 489 -11.64 -19.11 -16.63
N HIS A 490 -12.04 -19.86 -15.60
CA HIS A 490 -13.25 -20.70 -15.57
C HIS A 490 -14.37 -20.14 -14.69
N LEU A 491 -14.30 -18.86 -14.29
CA LEU A 491 -15.38 -18.26 -13.50
C LEU A 491 -16.67 -18.19 -14.33
N ALA A 492 -17.63 -19.04 -14.00
CA ALA A 492 -18.92 -19.06 -14.66
C ALA A 492 -19.74 -17.82 -14.29
N VAL A 493 -20.27 -17.13 -15.30
CA VAL A 493 -21.25 -16.06 -15.09
C VAL A 493 -22.61 -16.70 -14.81
N ASP A 494 -23.11 -16.56 -13.59
CA ASP A 494 -24.46 -16.95 -13.22
C ASP A 494 -25.36 -15.70 -13.13
N PRO A 495 -26.25 -15.46 -14.11
CA PRO A 495 -27.15 -14.31 -14.09
C PRO A 495 -28.21 -14.38 -12.96
N GLY A 496 -28.33 -15.51 -12.26
CA GLY A 496 -29.19 -15.66 -11.10
C GLY A 496 -28.57 -15.17 -9.78
N LEU A 497 -27.28 -14.86 -9.75
CA LEU A 497 -26.62 -14.35 -8.55
C LEU A 497 -26.98 -12.87 -8.32
N PRO A 498 -27.37 -12.48 -7.09
CA PRO A 498 -27.64 -11.09 -6.78
C PRO A 498 -26.36 -10.26 -6.84
N LEU A 499 -26.41 -9.12 -7.52
CA LEU A 499 -25.32 -8.14 -7.56
C LEU A 499 -25.33 -7.23 -6.32
N THR A 500 -26.52 -6.98 -5.77
CA THR A 500 -26.75 -6.14 -4.59
C THR A 500 -27.62 -6.87 -3.58
N THR A 501 -27.53 -6.47 -2.31
CA THR A 501 -28.43 -7.00 -1.26
C THR A 501 -29.85 -6.47 -1.37
N GLY A 502 -30.07 -5.42 -2.15
CA GLY A 502 -31.31 -4.68 -2.21
C GLY A 502 -31.41 -3.63 -1.08
N GLU A 503 -32.30 -2.66 -1.30
CA GLU A 503 -32.85 -1.74 -0.29
C GLU A 503 -31.97 -0.56 0.17
N VAL A 504 -30.66 -0.55 -0.09
CA VAL A 504 -29.76 0.52 0.41
C VAL A 504 -29.49 1.56 -0.67
N THR A 505 -29.95 2.79 -0.42
CA THR A 505 -29.88 3.91 -1.40
C THR A 505 -29.30 5.20 -0.81
N ASP A 506 -28.83 5.17 0.45
CA ASP A 506 -28.28 6.34 1.12
C ASP A 506 -27.04 6.88 0.37
N ILE A 507 -26.90 8.21 0.32
CA ILE A 507 -25.80 8.89 -0.36
C ILE A 507 -25.23 9.94 0.59
N THR A 508 -23.94 9.85 0.89
CA THR A 508 -23.25 10.79 1.76
C THR A 508 -21.91 11.19 1.15
N VAL A 509 -21.64 12.49 1.11
CA VAL A 509 -20.34 13.03 0.72
C VAL A 509 -19.60 13.54 1.95
N ASN A 510 -18.34 13.14 2.08
CA ASN A 510 -17.40 13.67 3.06
C ASN A 510 -16.42 14.62 2.37
N LEU A 511 -16.75 15.91 2.34
CA LEU A 511 -15.92 16.94 1.68
C LEU A 511 -14.55 17.11 2.33
N GLY A 512 -14.45 16.88 3.65
CA GLY A 512 -13.18 16.99 4.38
C GLY A 512 -12.19 15.88 4.02
N ASN A 513 -12.69 14.77 3.49
CA ASN A 513 -11.88 13.66 3.03
C ASN A 513 -11.94 13.43 1.52
N LEU A 514 -12.81 14.13 0.78
CA LEU A 514 -13.18 13.86 -0.62
C LEU A 514 -13.52 12.39 -0.89
N SER A 515 -14.44 11.84 -0.09
CA SER A 515 -15.03 10.52 -0.30
C SER A 515 -16.55 10.61 -0.47
N LEU A 516 -17.10 9.64 -1.21
CA LEU A 516 -18.52 9.37 -1.36
C LEU A 516 -18.80 8.00 -0.78
N VAL A 517 -19.78 7.90 0.13
CA VAL A 517 -20.37 6.63 0.57
C VAL A 517 -21.77 6.53 -0.04
N VAL A 518 -22.03 5.44 -0.75
CA VAL A 518 -23.27 5.27 -1.52
C VAL A 518 -23.82 3.85 -1.39
N GLY A 519 -25.12 3.73 -1.14
CA GLY A 519 -25.83 2.47 -1.17
C GLY A 519 -25.81 1.83 -2.56
N ALA A 520 -25.58 0.52 -2.63
CA ALA A 520 -25.41 -0.20 -3.89
C ALA A 520 -26.65 -0.14 -4.80
N ASP A 521 -27.84 0.07 -4.25
CA ASP A 521 -29.09 0.18 -5.01
C ASP A 521 -29.47 1.62 -5.39
N ALA A 522 -28.68 2.62 -4.98
CA ALA A 522 -28.85 3.98 -5.49
C ALA A 522 -28.63 4.00 -7.01
N THR A 523 -29.47 4.71 -7.75
CA THR A 523 -29.33 4.79 -9.22
C THR A 523 -28.28 5.81 -9.61
N VAL A 524 -27.69 5.62 -10.79
CA VAL A 524 -26.75 6.58 -11.39
C VAL A 524 -27.35 7.99 -11.45
N GLU A 525 -28.65 8.13 -11.74
CA GLU A 525 -29.32 9.44 -11.74
C GLU A 525 -29.37 10.07 -10.35
N GLN A 526 -29.75 9.31 -9.32
CA GLN A 526 -29.84 9.80 -7.94
C GLN A 526 -28.48 10.30 -7.46
N VAL A 527 -27.42 9.53 -7.75
CA VAL A 527 -26.06 9.86 -7.34
C VAL A 527 -25.53 11.08 -8.09
N ASN A 528 -25.68 11.13 -9.42
CA ASN A 528 -25.24 12.31 -10.18
C ASN A 528 -25.97 13.60 -9.74
N ARG A 529 -27.26 13.52 -9.42
CA ARG A 529 -28.01 14.66 -8.87
C ARG A 529 -27.44 15.12 -7.53
N TYR A 530 -27.20 14.19 -6.61
CA TYR A 530 -26.63 14.48 -5.30
C TYR A 530 -25.22 15.09 -5.42
N LEU A 531 -24.37 14.55 -6.29
CA LEU A 531 -23.02 15.07 -6.54
C LEU A 531 -23.06 16.50 -7.09
N ALA A 532 -23.96 16.79 -8.03
CA ALA A 532 -24.13 18.14 -8.58
C ALA A 532 -24.60 19.16 -7.52
N GLU A 533 -25.52 18.77 -6.63
CA GLU A 533 -25.97 19.61 -5.52
C GLU A 533 -24.82 19.98 -4.56
N HIS A 534 -23.83 19.10 -4.43
CA HIS A 534 -22.65 19.29 -3.59
C HIS A 534 -21.42 19.81 -4.36
N ARG A 535 -21.54 20.07 -5.66
CA ARG A 535 -20.48 20.60 -6.54
C ARG A 535 -19.22 19.72 -6.55
N VAL A 536 -19.43 18.42 -6.60
CA VAL A 536 -18.38 17.40 -6.65
C VAL A 536 -18.62 16.42 -7.79
N ARG A 537 -17.59 15.65 -8.15
CA ARG A 537 -17.64 14.59 -9.18
C ARG A 537 -17.03 13.30 -8.68
N CYS A 538 -17.60 12.18 -9.11
CA CYS A 538 -17.07 10.84 -8.91
C CYS A 538 -16.81 10.20 -10.27
N ALA A 539 -15.55 9.94 -10.63
CA ALA A 539 -15.21 9.37 -11.95
C ALA A 539 -15.85 7.98 -12.16
N ALA A 540 -15.99 7.21 -11.08
CA ALA A 540 -16.59 5.88 -11.09
C ALA A 540 -18.12 5.89 -11.33
N VAL A 541 -18.79 7.04 -11.20
CA VAL A 541 -20.22 7.17 -11.47
C VAL A 541 -20.40 7.66 -12.91
N PRO A 542 -20.93 6.85 -13.83
CA PRO A 542 -21.04 7.23 -15.23
C PRO A 542 -22.07 8.34 -15.45
N GLY A 543 -21.90 9.12 -16.52
CA GLY A 543 -22.89 10.12 -16.96
C GLY A 543 -24.06 9.54 -17.77
N VAL A 544 -24.10 8.22 -17.99
CA VAL A 544 -25.10 7.51 -18.80
C VAL A 544 -25.64 6.29 -18.04
N GLY A 545 -26.79 5.77 -18.48
CA GLY A 545 -27.42 4.61 -17.84
C GLY A 545 -28.13 4.97 -16.54
N ALA A 546 -28.95 6.03 -16.57
CA ALA A 546 -29.63 6.63 -15.42
C ALA A 546 -30.29 5.65 -14.43
N GLU A 547 -30.90 4.58 -14.95
CA GLU A 547 -31.62 3.56 -14.16
C GLU A 547 -30.73 2.47 -13.57
N ARG A 548 -29.46 2.35 -14.00
CA ARG A 548 -28.53 1.36 -13.43
C ARG A 548 -28.25 1.71 -11.98
N THR A 549 -28.11 0.70 -11.13
CA THR A 549 -27.66 0.90 -9.76
C THR A 549 -26.13 1.04 -9.70
N ILE A 550 -25.58 1.66 -8.66
CA ILE A 550 -24.12 1.76 -8.50
C ILE A 550 -23.49 0.36 -8.28
N GLY A 551 -24.20 -0.54 -7.62
CA GLY A 551 -23.79 -1.94 -7.49
C GLY A 551 -23.68 -2.64 -8.83
N GLU A 552 -24.64 -2.43 -9.75
CA GLU A 552 -24.56 -2.92 -11.13
C GLU A 552 -23.36 -2.33 -11.87
N VAL A 553 -23.10 -1.02 -11.72
CA VAL A 553 -21.94 -0.34 -12.33
C VAL A 553 -20.65 -1.05 -11.93
N VAL A 554 -20.42 -1.31 -10.64
CA VAL A 554 -19.19 -1.97 -10.18
C VAL A 554 -19.15 -3.44 -10.56
N ALA A 555 -20.21 -4.20 -10.29
CA ALA A 555 -20.24 -5.65 -10.48
C ALA A 555 -20.14 -6.07 -11.95
N THR A 556 -20.41 -5.16 -12.89
CA THR A 556 -20.37 -5.41 -14.34
C THR A 556 -19.37 -4.52 -15.09
N ALA A 557 -18.54 -3.76 -14.38
CA ALA A 557 -17.61 -2.79 -14.96
C ALA A 557 -16.65 -3.44 -15.97
N THR A 558 -16.56 -2.85 -17.17
CA THR A 558 -15.66 -3.24 -18.26
C THR A 558 -15.12 -2.00 -18.99
N GLY A 559 -14.01 -2.13 -19.71
CA GLY A 559 -13.40 -1.03 -20.48
C GLY A 559 -13.17 0.24 -19.65
N ILE A 560 -13.50 1.41 -20.22
CA ILE A 560 -13.28 2.71 -19.55
C ILE A 560 -14.05 2.83 -18.21
N GLU A 561 -15.24 2.22 -18.11
CA GLU A 561 -15.99 2.21 -16.84
C GLU A 561 -15.23 1.44 -15.76
N ARG A 562 -14.60 0.32 -16.13
CA ARG A 562 -13.72 -0.44 -15.24
C ARG A 562 -12.56 0.42 -14.76
N ASP A 563 -11.85 1.13 -15.64
CA ASP A 563 -10.72 1.97 -15.25
C ASP A 563 -11.10 3.01 -14.19
N HIS A 564 -12.24 3.67 -14.38
CA HIS A 564 -12.75 4.65 -13.44
C HIS A 564 -13.15 4.05 -12.09
N VAL A 565 -13.83 2.90 -12.10
CA VAL A 565 -14.18 2.17 -10.87
C VAL A 565 -12.92 1.69 -10.17
N ARG A 566 -11.98 1.09 -10.91
CA ARG A 566 -10.70 0.58 -10.45
C ARG A 566 -9.94 1.66 -9.68
N HIS A 567 -9.76 2.83 -10.27
CA HIS A 567 -9.00 3.91 -9.63
C HIS A 567 -9.79 4.71 -8.58
N GLY A 568 -11.12 4.66 -8.61
CA GLY A 568 -11.99 5.41 -7.71
C GLY A 568 -12.42 4.65 -6.44
N LEU A 569 -12.50 3.32 -6.48
CA LEU A 569 -13.06 2.51 -5.39
C LEU A 569 -12.10 2.43 -4.19
N LEU A 570 -12.58 2.90 -3.03
CA LEU A 570 -11.89 2.90 -1.75
C LEU A 570 -12.31 1.74 -0.84
N GLY A 571 -13.58 1.35 -0.90
CA GLY A 571 -14.12 0.29 -0.05
C GLY A 571 -15.48 -0.23 -0.49
N VAL A 572 -15.84 -1.40 0.01
CA VAL A 572 -17.14 -2.05 -0.19
C VAL A 572 -17.64 -2.66 1.11
N ASP A 573 -18.96 -2.54 1.34
CA ASP A 573 -19.69 -3.36 2.29
C ASP A 573 -20.48 -4.41 1.50
N VAL A 574 -20.42 -5.66 1.93
CA VAL A 574 -20.95 -6.81 1.18
C VAL A 574 -21.63 -7.82 2.10
N ALA A 575 -22.55 -8.60 1.54
CA ALA A 575 -22.90 -9.91 2.05
C ALA A 575 -22.10 -10.95 1.26
N VAL A 576 -21.08 -11.56 1.89
CA VAL A 576 -20.19 -12.51 1.20
C VAL A 576 -20.96 -13.76 0.74
N VAL A 577 -20.53 -14.37 -0.36
CA VAL A 577 -21.25 -15.52 -0.96
C VAL A 577 -21.49 -16.66 0.05
N ASP A 578 -20.52 -16.92 0.93
CA ASP A 578 -20.61 -17.91 1.98
C ASP A 578 -21.50 -17.45 3.15
N GLY A 579 -22.66 -18.08 3.28
CA GLY A 579 -23.59 -17.81 4.39
C GLY A 579 -24.24 -16.42 4.37
N GLN A 580 -23.97 -15.59 3.35
CA GLN A 580 -24.48 -14.21 3.25
C GLN A 580 -24.07 -13.35 4.45
N THR A 581 -22.87 -13.58 4.96
CA THR A 581 -22.37 -12.90 6.15
C THR A 581 -21.89 -11.49 5.80
N PRO A 582 -22.24 -10.44 6.58
CA PRO A 582 -21.73 -9.09 6.34
C PRO A 582 -20.21 -9.01 6.48
N ALA A 583 -19.57 -8.28 5.57
CA ALA A 583 -18.14 -7.97 5.60
C ALA A 583 -17.86 -6.59 4.99
N ARG A 584 -16.76 -5.97 5.39
CA ARG A 584 -16.22 -4.73 4.82
C ARG A 584 -14.78 -4.92 4.37
N PHE A 585 -14.49 -4.48 3.16
CA PHE A 585 -13.12 -4.42 2.62
C PHE A 585 -12.79 -2.99 2.19
N GLY A 586 -11.71 -2.43 2.72
CA GLY A 586 -11.38 -1.00 2.59
C GLY A 586 -12.17 -0.09 3.56
N ALA A 587 -12.03 1.21 3.37
CA ALA A 587 -12.64 2.27 4.19
C ALA A 587 -12.65 3.60 3.39
N GLU A 588 -12.92 4.72 4.04
CA GLU A 588 -12.78 6.05 3.44
C GLU A 588 -11.31 6.52 3.35
N THR A 589 -10.33 5.73 3.83
CA THR A 589 -8.91 6.07 3.74
C THR A 589 -8.42 6.10 2.29
N MET A 590 -7.60 7.09 1.93
CA MET A 590 -7.10 7.26 0.55
C MET A 590 -5.99 6.27 0.18
N LYS A 591 -5.27 5.80 1.19
CA LYS A 591 -4.29 4.73 1.17
C LYS A 591 -4.72 3.65 2.18
N ASP A 592 -4.62 2.39 1.77
CA ASP A 592 -4.88 1.23 2.62
C ASP A 592 -4.20 0.02 1.99
N VAL A 593 -3.21 -0.54 2.69
CA VAL A 593 -2.50 -1.77 2.29
C VAL A 593 -2.63 -2.84 3.38
N ALA A 594 -3.64 -2.75 4.24
CA ALA A 594 -3.91 -3.75 5.25
C ALA A 594 -4.52 -5.02 4.61
N GLY A 595 -3.71 -6.07 4.48
CA GLY A 595 -4.13 -7.34 3.90
C GLY A 595 -4.35 -7.28 2.39
N TYR A 596 -5.00 -8.30 1.82
CA TYR A 596 -5.27 -8.33 0.38
C TYR A 596 -6.33 -7.29 -0.02
N ASP A 597 -6.20 -6.72 -1.22
CA ASP A 597 -7.17 -5.77 -1.78
C ASP A 597 -8.46 -6.47 -2.29
N VAL A 598 -9.18 -7.13 -1.39
CA VAL A 598 -10.35 -7.99 -1.70
C VAL A 598 -11.48 -7.22 -2.38
N LYS A 599 -11.63 -5.92 -2.13
CA LYS A 599 -12.65 -5.09 -2.79
C LYS A 599 -12.52 -5.11 -4.32
N ARG A 600 -11.34 -5.40 -4.87
CA ARG A 600 -11.09 -5.49 -6.32
C ARG A 600 -11.79 -6.67 -6.97
N LEU A 601 -12.04 -7.76 -6.26
CA LEU A 601 -12.78 -8.92 -6.76
C LEU A 601 -14.24 -8.59 -7.11
N PHE A 602 -14.81 -7.54 -6.53
CA PHE A 602 -16.18 -7.13 -6.84
C PHE A 602 -16.28 -6.32 -8.14
N ILE A 603 -15.16 -5.81 -8.68
CA ILE A 603 -15.13 -5.08 -9.95
C ILE A 603 -15.23 -6.08 -11.10
N GLY A 604 -16.36 -6.10 -11.80
CA GLY A 604 -16.61 -7.11 -12.84
C GLY A 604 -16.82 -8.52 -12.30
N GLY A 605 -16.97 -8.69 -10.99
CA GLY A 605 -17.13 -10.00 -10.32
C GLY A 605 -18.51 -10.64 -10.48
N ARG A 606 -19.52 -9.89 -10.96
CA ARG A 606 -20.87 -10.38 -11.30
C ARG A 606 -21.54 -11.25 -10.22
N GLY A 607 -21.39 -10.85 -8.96
CA GLY A 607 -22.00 -11.52 -7.80
C GLY A 607 -21.28 -12.80 -7.33
N ALA A 608 -20.21 -13.24 -7.98
CA ALA A 608 -19.50 -14.48 -7.64
C ALA A 608 -18.92 -14.50 -6.22
N PHE A 609 -18.63 -13.32 -5.66
CA PHE A 609 -18.00 -13.15 -4.35
C PHE A 609 -18.99 -12.72 -3.26
N GLY A 610 -20.25 -12.49 -3.63
CA GLY A 610 -21.29 -11.94 -2.75
C GLY A 610 -21.98 -10.74 -3.37
N ALA A 611 -22.95 -10.20 -2.62
CA ALA A 611 -23.78 -9.09 -3.04
C ALA A 611 -23.33 -7.78 -2.39
N LEU A 612 -23.27 -6.70 -3.16
CA LEU A 612 -22.87 -5.36 -2.70
C LEU A 612 -23.97 -4.68 -1.89
N THR A 613 -23.60 -3.97 -0.82
CA THR A 613 -24.52 -3.20 0.03
C THR A 613 -24.18 -1.72 0.03
N ASN A 614 -22.92 -1.35 0.27
CA ASN A 614 -22.44 0.03 0.14
C ASN A 614 -21.12 0.04 -0.63
N LEU A 615 -20.86 1.15 -1.31
CA LEU A 615 -19.61 1.42 -2.00
C LEU A 615 -19.05 2.76 -1.55
N ILE A 616 -17.73 2.83 -1.48
CA ILE A 616 -16.99 4.01 -1.07
C ILE A 616 -16.07 4.41 -2.21
N PHE A 617 -16.16 5.67 -2.67
CA PHE A 617 -15.38 6.17 -3.80
C PHE A 617 -14.62 7.46 -3.47
N LYS A 618 -13.49 7.67 -4.12
CA LYS A 618 -12.82 8.97 -4.23
C LYS A 618 -13.70 9.93 -5.04
N ILE A 619 -13.76 11.18 -4.61
CA ILE A 619 -14.40 12.27 -5.36
C ILE A 619 -13.45 13.45 -5.56
N SER A 620 -13.84 14.37 -6.43
CA SER A 620 -13.13 15.62 -6.71
C SER A 620 -14.09 16.80 -6.63
N VAL A 621 -13.58 17.97 -6.26
CA VAL A 621 -14.35 19.22 -6.27
C VAL A 621 -14.44 19.76 -7.70
N GLU A 622 -15.59 20.32 -8.09
CA GLU A 622 -15.68 21.05 -9.37
C GLU A 622 -14.90 22.37 -9.29
N GLY A 623 -13.84 22.47 -10.10
CA GLY A 623 -13.01 23.68 -10.24
C GLY A 623 -13.66 24.82 -11.01
#